data_AF-A0A935HS94-F1
#
_entry.id   AF-A0A935HS94-F1
#
_cell.length_a   1.000
_cell.length_b   1.000
_cell.length_c   1.000
_cell.angle_alpha   90.00
_cell.angle_beta   90.00
_cell.angle_gamma   90.00
#
_symmetry.space_group_name_H-M   'P 1'
#
loop_
_entity.id
_entity.type
_entity.pdbx_description
1 polymer ?
#
loop_
_entity_poly.entity_id
_entity_poly.type
_entity_poly.pdbx_seq_one_letter_code
_entity_poly.pdbx_strand_id
1 'polypeptide(L)'
;MISNNRIIRKFVGYSTGYGKSALPVDLSSFTYNTVKNDVILKWITAGELNNSGFDIERSAENNSWIKAGYVAGNGTTNELKIYGIRDRDLKSVFIISD
;
A
#
# COMPACT_ATOMS: atom_id res chain seq x y z
N MET A 1 -8.46 22.35 -10.27
CA MET A 1 -7.52 22.03 -9.17
C MET A 1 -8.00 20.74 -8.53
N ILE A 2 -7.50 19.57 -8.92
CA ILE A 2 -7.88 18.32 -8.27
C ILE A 2 -6.85 18.06 -7.17
N SER A 3 -7.13 18.60 -5.99
CA SER A 3 -6.46 18.17 -4.78
C SER A 3 -7.18 16.95 -4.25
N ASN A 4 -6.41 15.95 -3.83
CA ASN A 4 -6.41 15.44 -2.45
C ASN A 4 -6.13 13.93 -2.38
N ASN A 5 -4.87 13.63 -2.06
CA ASN A 5 -4.47 12.54 -1.17
C ASN A 5 -5.06 11.15 -1.44
N ARG A 6 -4.53 10.49 -2.48
CA ARG A 6 -4.57 9.02 -2.61
C ARG A 6 -3.52 8.40 -1.68
N ILE A 7 -3.71 8.53 -0.37
CA ILE A 7 -2.84 7.88 0.62
C ILE A 7 -3.18 6.39 0.63
N ILE A 8 -2.18 5.56 0.35
CA ILE A 8 -2.25 4.10 0.41
C ILE A 8 -1.68 3.67 1.74
N ARG A 9 -2.50 3.02 2.56
CA ARG A 9 -2.09 2.51 3.88
C ARG A 9 -2.75 1.18 4.14
N LYS A 10 -1.97 0.09 4.11
CA LYS A 10 -2.12 -0.98 5.10
C LYS A 10 -0.87 -1.86 5.17
N PHE A 11 -0.11 -1.72 6.26
CA PHE A 11 0.80 -2.76 6.70
C PHE A 11 0.01 -3.63 7.69
N VAL A 12 -0.54 -4.75 7.23
CA VAL A 12 -1.29 -5.66 8.12
C VAL A 12 -0.31 -6.56 8.84
N GLY A 13 0.08 -6.19 10.06
CA GLY A 13 0.58 -7.13 11.06
C GLY A 13 -0.58 -7.53 11.97
N TYR A 14 -1.01 -8.80 11.92
CA TYR A 14 -1.96 -9.31 12.91
C TYR A 14 -1.20 -9.61 14.21
N SER A 15 -1.66 -9.08 15.36
CA SER A 15 -1.45 -9.78 16.63
C SER A 15 -2.57 -9.48 17.63
N THR A 16 -3.10 -10.56 18.19
CA THR A 16 -4.01 -10.58 19.33
C THR A 16 -3.15 -10.84 20.58
N GLY A 17 -2.69 -9.80 21.28
CA GLY A 17 -1.99 -9.98 22.54
C GLY A 17 -1.22 -8.76 23.00
N TYR A 18 -1.49 -8.33 24.24
CA TYR A 18 -0.90 -7.19 24.94
C TYR A 18 0.63 -7.11 24.81
N GLY A 19 1.11 -6.27 23.90
CA GLY A 19 2.51 -5.88 23.78
C GLY A 19 2.66 -5.01 22.54
N LYS A 20 3.24 -3.81 22.68
CA LYS A 20 3.66 -2.99 21.54
C LYS A 20 4.74 -3.75 20.75
N SER A 21 4.33 -4.72 19.94
CA SER A 21 5.23 -5.34 18.98
C SER A 21 5.38 -4.34 17.84
N ALA A 22 6.63 -4.02 17.49
CA ALA A 22 6.93 -3.22 16.32
C ALA A 22 6.23 -3.84 15.10
N LEU A 23 5.84 -3.00 14.14
CA LEU A 23 5.31 -3.50 12.87
C LEU A 23 6.28 -4.56 12.30
N PRO A 24 5.78 -5.62 11.66
CA PRO A 24 6.62 -6.69 11.11
C PRO A 24 7.54 -6.22 9.97
N VAL A 25 7.60 -4.92 9.70
CA VAL A 25 8.43 -4.30 8.68
C VAL A 25 8.99 -2.98 9.19
N ASP A 26 10.25 -2.74 8.91
CA ASP A 26 10.90 -1.44 9.01
C ASP A 26 10.96 -0.83 7.61
N LEU A 27 10.35 0.35 7.41
CA LEU A 27 10.15 0.96 6.11
C LEU A 27 11.17 2.08 5.88
N SER A 28 12.11 1.89 4.97
CA SER A 28 13.13 2.90 4.66
C SER A 28 12.69 3.91 3.62
N SER A 29 11.76 3.54 2.72
CA SER A 29 11.23 4.45 1.72
C SER A 29 9.82 4.05 1.28
N PHE A 30 8.99 5.05 1.00
CA PHE A 30 7.70 4.87 0.34
C PHE A 30 7.45 6.05 -0.60
N THR A 31 7.23 5.74 -1.87
CA THR A 31 6.96 6.74 -2.90
C THR A 31 5.82 6.27 -3.79
N TYR A 32 5.08 7.24 -4.33
CA TYR A 32 4.09 6.99 -5.35
C TYR A 32 4.29 7.98 -6.49
N ASN A 33 3.92 7.55 -7.69
CA ASN A 33 3.87 8.40 -8.87
C ASN A 33 2.59 8.12 -9.66
N THR A 34 1.94 9.18 -10.12
CA THR A 34 0.75 9.09 -10.97
C THR A 34 1.14 9.28 -12.43
N VAL A 35 0.80 8.32 -13.28
CA VAL A 35 1.07 8.39 -14.73
C VAL A 35 -0.22 8.15 -15.47
N LYS A 36 -0.80 9.21 -16.04
CA LYS A 36 -2.15 9.19 -16.63
C LYS A 36 -3.18 8.70 -15.60
N ASN A 37 -3.83 7.57 -15.87
CA ASN A 37 -4.82 6.94 -15.01
C ASN A 37 -4.23 5.82 -14.14
N ASP A 38 -2.91 5.74 -14.01
CA ASP A 38 -2.25 4.72 -13.20
C ASP A 38 -1.57 5.34 -11.99
N VAL A 39 -1.50 4.57 -10.91
CA VAL A 39 -0.67 4.87 -9.73
C VAL A 39 0.40 3.79 -9.64
N ILE A 40 1.66 4.23 -9.62
CA ILE A 40 2.83 3.39 -9.40
C ILE A 40 3.28 3.61 -7.97
N LEU A 41 3.37 2.53 -7.20
CA LEU A 41 3.92 2.55 -5.85
C LEU A 41 5.26 1.86 -5.84
N LYS A 42 6.18 2.42 -5.06
CA LYS A 42 7.47 1.83 -4.79
C LYS A 42 7.80 2.02 -3.32
N TRP A 43 8.26 0.96 -2.68
CA TRP A 43 8.70 1.04 -1.30
C TRP A 43 9.89 0.14 -1.06
N ILE A 44 10.61 0.45 0.02
CA ILE A 44 11.79 -0.28 0.45
C ILE A 44 11.62 -0.58 1.93
N THR A 45 11.81 -1.84 2.32
CA THR A 45 11.94 -2.23 3.73
C THR A 45 13.42 -2.31 4.08
N ALA A 46 13.81 -1.83 5.25
CA ALA A 46 15.13 -2.05 5.86
C ALA A 46 15.21 -3.38 6.61
N GLY A 47 14.07 -3.90 7.05
CA GLY A 47 13.96 -5.20 7.69
C GLY A 47 12.51 -5.67 7.75
N GLU A 48 12.31 -6.97 7.91
CA GLU A 48 11.03 -7.66 7.99
C GLU A 48 11.12 -8.77 9.03
N LEU A 49 10.02 -9.00 9.74
CA LEU A 49 9.86 -10.04 10.75
C LEU A 49 8.55 -10.77 10.49
N ASN A 50 8.63 -12.02 10.04
CA ASN A 50 7.47 -12.86 9.69
C ASN A 50 6.50 -12.18 8.72
N ASN A 51 7.01 -11.39 7.77
CA ASN A 51 6.19 -10.67 6.80
C ASN A 51 5.79 -11.58 5.63
N SER A 52 4.51 -11.95 5.58
CA SER A 52 3.96 -12.68 4.42
C SER A 52 3.80 -11.79 3.19
N GLY A 53 3.59 -10.49 3.36
CA GLY A 53 3.39 -9.55 2.27
C GLY A 53 2.51 -8.36 2.61
N PHE A 54 2.17 -7.61 1.57
CA PHE A 54 1.53 -6.30 1.65
C PHE A 54 0.22 -6.31 0.89
N ASP A 55 -0.89 -6.07 1.59
CA ASP A 55 -2.15 -5.72 0.96
C ASP A 55 -2.13 -4.24 0.56
N ILE A 56 -2.35 -3.98 -0.72
CA ILE A 56 -2.37 -2.64 -1.28
C ILE A 56 -3.83 -2.24 -1.46
N GLU A 57 -4.23 -1.16 -0.79
CA GLU A 57 -5.58 -0.62 -0.83
C GLU A 57 -5.56 0.83 -1.30
N ARG A 58 -6.55 1.22 -2.11
CA ARG A 58 -6.77 2.59 -2.58
C ARG A 58 -8.07 3.14 -2.02
N SER A 59 -8.05 4.39 -1.58
CA SER A 59 -9.27 5.10 -1.20
C SER A 59 -10.08 5.48 -2.44
N ALA A 60 -11.38 5.22 -2.39
CA ALA A 60 -12.37 5.66 -3.36
C ALA A 60 -13.10 6.92 -2.87
N GLU A 61 -13.82 7.59 -3.77
CA GLU A 61 -14.47 8.90 -3.52
C GLU A 61 -15.47 8.89 -2.35
N ASN A 62 -16.03 7.72 -2.03
CA ASN A 62 -16.98 7.51 -0.93
C ASN A 62 -16.31 7.14 0.40
N ASN A 63 -15.01 7.44 0.58
CA ASN A 63 -14.20 7.00 1.72
C ASN A 63 -14.14 5.47 1.92
N SER A 64 -14.49 4.67 0.91
CA SER A 64 -14.29 3.22 0.94
C SER A 64 -12.88 2.86 0.48
N TRP A 65 -12.37 1.72 0.97
CA TRP A 65 -11.08 1.18 0.55
C TRP A 65 -11.30 0.02 -0.42
N ILE A 66 -10.62 0.07 -1.56
CA ILE A 66 -10.68 -0.96 -2.59
C ILE A 66 -9.31 -1.64 -2.65
N LYS A 67 -9.28 -2.97 -2.65
CA LYS A 67 -8.05 -3.74 -2.84
C LYS A 67 -7.51 -3.51 -4.26
N ALA A 68 -6.32 -2.93 -4.35
CA ALA A 68 -5.59 -2.68 -5.59
C ALA A 68 -4.65 -3.85 -5.93
N GLY A 69 -4.19 -4.61 -4.93
CA GLY A 69 -3.40 -5.81 -5.15
C GLY A 69 -2.77 -6.37 -3.89
N TYR A 70 -1.91 -7.37 -4.08
CA TYR A 70 -1.11 -7.97 -3.04
C TYR A 70 0.31 -8.17 -3.56
N VAL A 71 1.31 -7.87 -2.72
CA VAL A 71 2.73 -8.10 -3.02
C VAL A 71 3.31 -9.00 -1.94
N ALA A 72 3.83 -10.16 -2.32
CA ALA A 72 4.45 -11.10 -1.38
C ALA A 72 5.67 -10.47 -0.70
N GLY A 73 5.81 -10.72 0.60
CA GLY A 73 6.95 -10.30 1.42
C GLY A 73 8.08 -11.32 1.39
N ASN A 74 9.13 -11.07 2.16
CA ASN A 74 10.31 -11.94 2.23
C ASN A 74 10.42 -12.71 3.56
N GLY A 75 9.35 -12.76 4.36
CA GLY A 75 9.37 -13.42 5.67
C GLY A 75 10.16 -12.62 6.70
N THR A 76 11.24 -13.20 7.22
CA THR A 76 12.14 -12.53 8.18
C THR A 76 13.46 -12.22 7.50
N THR A 77 13.83 -10.94 7.42
CA THR A 77 15.07 -10.48 6.81
C THR A 77 15.51 -9.14 7.40
N ASN A 78 16.81 -8.88 7.47
CA ASN A 78 17.36 -7.56 7.82
C ASN A 78 18.05 -6.90 6.61
N GLU A 79 17.79 -7.41 5.40
CA GLU A 79 18.30 -6.86 4.15
C GLU A 79 17.28 -5.88 3.55
N LEU A 80 17.78 -4.91 2.78
CA LEU A 80 16.92 -4.03 2.00
C LEU A 80 16.12 -4.84 0.97
N LYS A 81 14.78 -4.76 1.03
CA LYS A 81 13.91 -5.33 -0.01
C LYS A 81 13.15 -4.23 -0.72
N ILE A 82 13.17 -4.28 -2.05
CA ILE A 82 12.55 -3.28 -2.92
C ILE A 82 11.30 -3.90 -3.52
N TYR A 83 10.19 -3.17 -3.42
CA TYR A 83 8.89 -3.60 -3.90
C TYR A 83 8.25 -2.52 -4.77
N GLY A 84 7.27 -2.95 -5.57
CA GLY A 84 6.41 -2.01 -6.27
C GLY A 84 5.21 -2.69 -6.90
N ILE A 85 4.17 -1.89 -7.10
CA ILE A 85 2.95 -2.29 -7.81
C ILE A 85 2.49 -1.15 -8.71
N ARG A 86 1.84 -1.50 -9.81
CA ARG A 86 1.15 -0.55 -10.68
C ARG A 86 -0.34 -0.84 -10.61
N ASP A 87 -1.07 0.07 -9.99
CA ASP A 87 -2.53 0.11 -10.00
C ASP A 87 -2.97 0.82 -11.28
N ARG A 88 -3.63 0.07 -12.18
CA ARG A 88 -3.94 0.51 -13.55
C ARG A 88 -5.40 0.91 -13.70
N ASP A 89 -5.66 1.71 -14.72
CA ASP A 89 -7.01 2.00 -15.20
C ASP A 89 -7.91 2.49 -14.08
N LEU A 90 -7.41 3.48 -13.31
CA LEU A 90 -8.20 4.19 -12.32
C LEU A 90 -9.37 4.85 -13.04
N LYS A 91 -10.49 4.12 -13.09
CA LYS A 91 -11.74 4.66 -13.60
C LYS A 91 -12.10 5.83 -12.71
N SER A 92 -11.99 7.03 -13.26
CA SER A 92 -12.78 8.16 -12.80
C SER A 92 -14.23 7.72 -12.96
N VAL A 93 -14.88 7.37 -11.86
CA VAL A 93 -16.30 7.07 -11.89
C VAL A 93 -16.99 8.41 -12.07
N PHE A 94 -17.23 8.80 -13.31
CA PHE A 94 -18.12 9.93 -13.61
C PHE A 94 -19.54 9.41 -13.35
N ILE A 95 -20.04 9.56 -12.12
CA ILE A 95 -21.48 9.36 -11.88
C ILE A 95 -22.15 10.59 -12.50
N ILE A 96 -22.66 10.43 -13.72
CA ILE A 96 -23.70 11.31 -14.23
C ILE A 96 -24.94 10.97 -13.41
N SER A 97 -25.27 11.80 -12.42
CA SER A 97 -26.62 11.81 -11.86
C SER A 97 -27.53 12.48 -12.90
N ASP A 98 -28.46 11.71 -13.46
CA ASP A 98 -29.66 12.22 -14.13
C ASP A 98 -30.57 12.96 -13.12
#